data_AF-A0A9R1SYM0-F1
#
_entry.id   AF-A0A9R1SYM0-F1
#
_cell.length_a   1.000
_cell.length_b   1.000
_cell.length_c   1.000
_cell.angle_alpha   90.00
_cell.angle_beta   90.00
_cell.angle_gamma   90.00
#
_symmetry.space_group_name_H-M   'P 1'
#
loop_
_entity.id
_entity.type
_entity.pdbx_description
1 polymer ?
#
loop_
_entity_poly.entity_id
_entity_poly.type
_entity_poly.pdbx_seq_one_letter_code
_entity_poly.pdbx_strand_id
1 'polypeptide(L)'
;MESEEPIDPKELLVTLKTYRKLADDFTNHDTILKDRTVLSYLAYVLDVSDPDIVELALDILEIFTKNVENYVHITSTFGVREALEAVINKYCIDAPKLAKQAQSVRDDIERMKPPIYNLRSRCRRVIEPKKLKTHVIVLHVSGLLPETRAELEATLIRIEGLISLVLDVEHQRITMRTLVNVTAKCIAEAIQENTQNMEARLVTRNKYNQEFLVKLTSEENGESNDFPEYLPEDDDNQEDQKEGVVSLLTGLKQSASTIYKSTAEFLHNSFYW
;
A
#
# COMPACT_ATOMS: atom_id res chain seq x y z
N MET A 1 15.25 -7.55 41.96
CA MET A 1 15.30 -6.62 43.11
C MET A 1 16.46 -5.69 42.84
N GLU A 2 16.26 -4.72 41.94
CA GLU A 2 17.15 -3.56 41.85
C GLU A 2 16.69 -2.59 42.92
N SER A 3 17.61 -2.27 43.82
CA SER A 3 17.45 -1.31 44.90
C SER A 3 17.20 0.07 44.32
N GLU A 4 15.98 0.58 44.45
CA GLU A 4 15.65 1.99 44.25
C GLU A 4 16.46 2.80 45.27
N GLU A 5 17.50 3.48 44.81
CA GLU A 5 18.19 4.49 45.61
C GLU A 5 17.19 5.59 45.98
N PRO A 6 17.16 6.07 47.24
CA PRO A 6 16.26 7.14 47.64
C PRO A 6 16.69 8.43 46.95
N ILE A 7 15.99 8.77 45.87
CA ILE A 7 16.23 9.99 45.11
C ILE A 7 15.94 11.20 45.99
N ASP A 8 16.90 12.13 46.07
CA ASP A 8 16.73 13.36 46.85
C ASP A 8 15.70 14.28 46.16
N PRO A 9 14.56 14.61 46.82
CA PRO A 9 13.53 15.47 46.24
C PRO A 9 14.08 16.85 45.82
N LYS A 10 15.18 17.31 46.44
CA LYS A 10 15.81 18.60 46.07
C LYS A 10 16.46 18.56 44.70
N GLU A 11 17.09 17.45 44.33
CA GLU A 11 17.73 17.29 43.01
C GLU A 11 16.68 17.22 41.89
N LEU A 12 15.57 16.52 42.15
CA LEU A 12 14.40 16.49 41.26
C LEU A 12 13.85 17.89 41.01
N LEU A 13 13.68 18.69 42.07
CA LEU A 13 13.20 20.07 41.94
C LEU A 13 14.14 20.96 41.12
N VAL A 14 15.45 20.79 41.27
CA VAL A 14 16.44 21.57 40.50
C VAL A 14 16.35 21.21 39.02
N THR A 15 16.33 19.92 38.69
CA THR A 15 16.22 19.45 37.29
C THR A 15 14.91 19.86 36.64
N LEU A 16 13.77 19.72 37.32
CA LEU A 16 12.46 20.16 36.80
C LEU A 16 12.42 21.67 36.57
N LYS A 17 13.03 22.49 37.44
CA LYS A 17 13.14 23.93 37.21
C LYS A 17 13.97 24.25 35.96
N THR A 18 15.00 23.46 35.64
CA THR A 18 15.74 23.64 34.39
C THR A 18 14.89 23.26 33.18
N TYR A 19 14.15 22.13 33.23
CA TYR A 19 13.24 21.75 32.16
C TYR A 19 12.12 22.76 31.96
N ARG A 20 11.57 23.33 33.04
CA ARG A 20 10.56 24.39 32.96
C ARG A 20 11.07 25.61 32.20
N LYS A 21 12.28 26.09 32.53
CA LYS A 21 12.90 27.22 31.80
C LYS A 21 13.13 26.91 30.32
N LEU A 22 13.50 25.67 30.00
CA LEU A 22 13.71 25.23 28.61
C LEU A 22 12.39 25.06 27.85
N ALA A 23 11.33 24.64 28.55
CA ALA A 23 9.99 24.48 28.01
C ALA A 23 9.26 25.83 27.82
N ASP A 24 9.69 26.92 28.45
CA ASP A 24 9.09 28.23 28.16
C ASP A 24 9.39 28.69 26.71
N ASP A 25 10.44 28.15 26.08
CA ASP A 25 10.84 28.45 24.71
C ASP A 25 10.27 27.43 23.70
N PHE A 26 9.19 27.79 23.00
CA PHE A 26 8.51 26.94 22.00
C PHE A 26 9.42 26.34 20.92
N THR A 27 10.47 27.05 20.52
CA THR A 27 11.42 26.60 19.48
C THR A 27 12.29 25.44 19.94
N ASN A 28 12.52 25.32 21.26
CA ASN A 28 13.34 24.27 21.83
C ASN A 28 12.57 22.96 22.01
N HIS A 29 11.23 22.98 22.00
CA HIS A 29 10.43 21.80 22.33
C HIS A 29 10.76 20.58 21.45
N ASP A 30 10.87 20.76 20.13
CA ASP A 30 11.20 19.65 19.21
C ASP A 30 12.62 19.09 19.49
N THR A 31 13.58 19.96 19.83
CA THR A 31 14.95 19.52 20.16
C THR A 31 15.00 18.73 21.47
N ILE A 32 14.23 19.16 22.48
CA ILE A 32 14.17 18.51 23.79
C ILE A 32 13.45 17.16 23.68
N LEU A 33 12.33 17.11 22.96
CA LEU A 33 11.47 15.92 22.85
C LEU A 33 11.98 14.88 21.84
N LYS A 34 12.98 15.23 21.02
CA LYS A 34 13.78 14.26 20.27
C LYS A 34 14.55 13.31 21.20
N ASP A 35 14.97 13.80 22.37
CA ASP A 35 15.52 12.95 23.40
C ASP A 35 14.39 12.23 24.14
N ARG A 36 14.34 10.90 23.97
CA ARG A 36 13.29 10.06 24.56
C ARG A 36 13.36 10.03 26.09
N THR A 37 14.51 10.36 26.67
CA THR A 37 14.72 10.29 28.12
C THR A 37 13.93 11.35 28.89
N VAL A 38 13.69 12.52 28.30
CA VAL A 38 13.02 13.65 29.00
C VAL A 38 11.58 13.31 29.34
N LEU A 39 10.81 12.78 28.39
CA LEU A 39 9.42 12.39 28.61
C LEU A 39 9.30 11.17 29.54
N SER A 40 10.21 10.20 29.41
CA SER A 40 10.27 9.06 30.34
C SER A 40 10.63 9.50 31.76
N TYR A 41 11.52 10.48 31.90
CA TYR A 41 11.85 11.08 33.20
C TYR A 41 10.66 11.83 33.80
N LEU A 42 9.93 12.63 33.00
CA LEU A 42 8.70 13.28 33.47
C LEU A 42 7.66 12.25 33.92
N ALA A 43 7.47 11.15 33.18
CA ALA A 43 6.57 10.07 33.56
C ALA A 43 6.98 9.42 34.90
N TYR A 44 8.29 9.23 35.11
CA TYR A 44 8.83 8.73 36.38
C TYR A 44 8.56 9.69 37.54
N VAL A 45 8.80 10.99 37.34
CA VAL A 45 8.62 12.02 38.36
C VAL A 45 7.15 12.15 38.80
N LEU A 46 6.19 11.89 37.91
CA LEU A 46 4.76 11.92 38.24
C LEU A 46 4.35 10.85 39.26
N ASP A 47 5.13 9.78 39.44
CA ASP A 47 4.84 8.73 40.43
C ASP A 47 5.30 9.12 41.86
N VAL A 48 6.19 10.11 41.97
CA VAL A 48 6.70 10.63 43.25
C VAL A 48 5.56 11.18 44.11
N SER A 49 5.68 11.08 45.43
CA SER A 49 4.61 11.46 46.37
C SER A 49 4.52 12.95 46.73
N ASP A 50 5.52 13.75 46.34
CA ASP A 50 5.57 15.17 46.66
C ASP A 50 4.68 15.98 45.70
N PRO A 51 3.60 16.63 46.18
CA PRO A 51 2.65 17.34 45.33
C PRO A 51 3.27 18.50 44.56
N ASP A 52 4.27 19.20 45.14
CA ASP A 52 4.90 20.35 44.50
C ASP A 52 5.75 19.91 43.29
N ILE A 53 6.38 18.73 43.39
CA ILE A 53 7.16 18.12 42.31
C ILE A 53 6.23 17.67 41.18
N VAL A 54 5.12 17.03 41.54
CA VAL A 54 4.11 16.54 40.57
C VAL A 54 3.47 17.72 39.84
N GLU A 55 3.13 18.81 40.54
CA GLU A 55 2.58 20.02 39.92
C GLU A 55 3.56 20.62 38.90
N LEU A 56 4.85 20.73 39.25
CA LEU A 56 5.88 21.21 38.31
C LEU A 56 6.05 20.29 37.09
N ALA A 57 5.98 18.97 37.28
CA ALA A 57 6.07 18.03 36.17
C ALA A 57 4.85 18.11 35.23
N LEU A 58 3.64 18.26 35.79
CA LEU A 58 2.42 18.47 35.02
C LEU A 58 2.45 19.79 34.24
N ASP A 59 2.91 20.88 34.85
CA ASP A 59 3.07 22.18 34.17
C ASP A 59 3.96 22.04 32.92
N ILE A 60 5.11 21.37 33.05
CA ILE A 60 6.04 21.14 31.94
C ILE A 60 5.37 20.30 30.85
N LEU A 61 4.68 19.21 31.25
CA LEU A 61 4.02 18.32 30.31
C LEU A 61 2.88 19.04 29.57
N GLU A 62 2.13 19.91 30.25
CA GLU A 62 1.09 20.75 29.65
C GLU A 62 1.67 21.74 28.61
N ILE A 63 2.84 22.32 28.87
CA ILE A 63 3.51 23.20 27.89
C ILE A 63 3.92 22.41 26.64
N PHE A 64 4.43 21.19 26.81
CA PHE A 64 4.76 20.32 25.69
C PHE A 64 3.53 19.86 24.91
N THR A 65 2.43 19.50 25.58
CA THR A 65 1.20 19.09 24.91
C THR A 65 0.55 20.23 24.14
N LYS A 66 0.71 21.50 24.54
CA LYS A 66 0.19 22.64 23.75
C LYS A 66 0.84 22.77 22.37
N ASN A 67 2.04 22.22 22.16
CA ASN A 67 2.70 22.23 20.86
C ASN A 67 2.31 20.99 20.02
N VAL A 68 1.42 21.21 19.03
CA VAL A 68 0.88 20.17 18.14
C VAL A 68 1.96 19.42 17.36
N GLU A 69 3.08 20.06 17.03
CA GLU A 69 4.16 19.45 16.25
C GLU A 69 4.82 18.29 17.01
N ASN A 70 4.83 18.36 18.34
CA ASN A 70 5.48 17.38 19.20
C ASN A 70 4.56 16.25 19.67
N TYR A 71 3.30 16.25 19.20
CA TYR A 71 2.31 15.24 19.56
C TYR A 71 2.82 13.81 19.37
N VAL A 72 3.56 13.56 18.29
CA VAL A 72 4.12 12.23 17.97
C VAL A 72 5.10 11.79 19.05
N HIS A 73 5.94 12.70 19.56
CA HIS A 73 6.90 12.39 20.61
C HIS A 73 6.18 11.99 21.89
N ILE A 74 5.22 12.80 22.33
CA ILE A 74 4.43 12.59 23.57
C ILE A 74 3.62 11.28 23.53
N THR A 75 3.03 10.95 22.38
CA THR A 75 2.23 9.72 22.23
C THR A 75 3.06 8.47 21.99
N SER A 76 4.27 8.61 21.42
CA SER A 76 5.17 7.48 21.21
C SER A 76 5.87 7.01 22.48
N THR A 77 5.98 7.87 23.49
CA THR A 77 6.64 7.55 24.75
C THR A 77 5.72 6.74 25.65
N PHE A 78 6.18 5.53 25.94
CA PHE A 78 5.50 4.61 26.84
C PHE A 78 5.48 5.14 28.29
N GLY A 79 4.37 4.93 29.01
CA GLY A 79 4.25 5.23 30.43
C GLY A 79 3.72 6.62 30.76
N VAL A 80 3.71 7.58 29.83
CA VAL A 80 3.22 8.95 30.10
C VAL A 80 1.73 8.96 30.41
N ARG A 81 0.93 8.17 29.67
CA ARG A 81 -0.53 8.12 29.87
C ARG A 81 -0.89 7.41 31.16
N GLU A 82 -0.19 6.31 31.43
CA GLU A 82 -0.34 5.50 32.64
C GLU A 82 0.04 6.31 33.88
N ALA A 83 1.12 7.11 33.82
CA ALA A 83 1.53 8.00 34.89
C ALA A 83 0.49 9.11 35.17
N LEU A 84 -0.10 9.71 34.13
CA LEU A 84 -1.19 10.68 34.29
C LEU A 84 -2.42 10.04 34.96
N GLU A 85 -2.78 8.81 34.57
CA GLU A 85 -3.89 8.09 35.19
C GLU A 85 -3.61 7.73 36.66
N ALA A 86 -2.37 7.35 36.99
CA ALA A 86 -1.94 7.13 38.36
C ALA A 86 -2.09 8.41 39.22
N VAL A 87 -1.67 9.57 38.71
CA VAL A 87 -1.84 10.86 39.40
C VAL A 87 -3.32 11.22 39.60
N ILE A 88 -4.17 11.01 38.60
CA ILE A 88 -5.62 11.25 38.70
C ILE A 88 -6.20 10.40 39.84
N ASN A 89 -5.86 9.12 39.90
CA ASN A 89 -6.36 8.19 40.91
C ASN A 89 -5.82 8.51 42.31
N LYS A 90 -4.52 8.85 42.41
CA LYS A 90 -3.83 9.16 43.68
C LYS A 90 -4.34 10.44 44.32
N TYR A 91 -4.52 11.51 43.54
CA TYR A 91 -4.86 12.85 44.05
C TYR A 91 -6.34 13.22 43.91
N CYS A 92 -7.21 12.29 43.50
CA CYS A 92 -8.66 12.53 43.33
C CYS A 92 -9.31 13.11 44.61
N ILE A 93 -8.88 12.65 45.78
CA ILE A 93 -9.42 13.03 47.09
C ILE A 93 -8.58 14.15 47.73
N ASP A 94 -7.25 14.00 47.74
CA ASP A 94 -6.36 14.87 48.49
C ASP A 94 -6.13 16.24 47.82
N ALA A 95 -6.01 16.27 46.49
CA ALA A 95 -5.73 17.48 45.73
C ALA A 95 -6.53 17.48 44.41
N PRO A 96 -7.84 17.79 44.46
CA PRO A 96 -8.72 17.67 43.28
C PRO A 96 -8.34 18.65 42.15
N LYS A 97 -7.58 19.71 42.45
CA LYS A 97 -7.04 20.62 41.42
C LYS A 97 -5.97 19.93 40.57
N LEU A 98 -5.05 19.21 41.21
CA LEU A 98 -3.96 18.48 40.57
C LEU A 98 -4.51 17.33 39.70
N ALA A 99 -5.48 16.58 40.24
CA ALA A 99 -6.16 15.53 39.50
C ALA A 99 -6.91 16.09 38.26
N LYS A 100 -7.56 17.25 38.38
CA LYS A 100 -8.21 17.93 37.23
C LYS A 100 -7.20 18.40 36.19
N GLN A 101 -6.04 18.90 36.60
CA GLN A 101 -4.98 19.31 35.68
C GLN A 101 -4.43 18.09 34.91
N ALA A 102 -4.11 17.01 35.62
CA ALA A 102 -3.68 15.75 35.00
C ALA A 102 -4.74 15.19 34.04
N GLN A 103 -6.02 15.28 34.41
CA GLN A 103 -7.14 14.90 33.53
C GLN A 103 -7.22 15.78 32.28
N SER A 104 -7.06 17.10 32.41
CA SER A 104 -7.04 18.01 31.25
C SER A 104 -5.90 17.68 30.29
N VAL A 105 -4.69 17.45 30.83
CA VAL A 105 -3.51 17.10 30.02
C VAL A 105 -3.70 15.77 29.31
N ARG A 106 -4.26 14.76 30.00
CA ARG A 106 -4.61 13.47 29.39
C ARG A 106 -5.63 13.63 28.28
N ASP A 107 -6.70 14.37 28.55
CA ASP A 107 -7.76 14.64 27.58
C ASP A 107 -7.21 15.41 26.37
N ASP A 108 -6.27 16.34 26.55
CA ASP A 108 -5.62 17.07 25.46
C ASP A 108 -4.76 16.13 24.59
N ILE A 109 -4.01 15.20 25.19
CA ILE A 109 -3.28 14.16 24.46
C ILE A 109 -4.24 13.24 23.67
N GLU A 110 -5.43 12.96 24.19
CA GLU A 110 -6.43 12.15 23.49
C GLU A 110 -7.19 12.92 22.41
N ARG A 111 -7.49 14.20 22.64
CA ARG A 111 -8.15 15.10 21.69
C ARG A 111 -7.24 15.51 20.55
N MET A 112 -5.94 15.59 20.81
CA MET A 112 -4.90 15.72 19.80
C MET A 112 -4.75 14.48 18.92
N LYS A 113 -5.74 13.55 18.92
CA LYS A 113 -5.98 12.63 17.81
C LYS A 113 -5.52 13.34 16.54
N PRO A 114 -4.55 12.76 15.81
CA PRO A 114 -4.08 13.39 14.58
C PRO A 114 -5.34 13.75 13.81
N PRO A 115 -5.44 14.97 13.23
CA PRO A 115 -6.59 15.35 12.45
C PRO A 115 -6.97 14.11 11.65
N ILE A 116 -8.22 13.67 11.73
CA ILE A 116 -8.68 12.52 10.94
C ILE A 116 -8.57 13.00 9.49
N TYR A 117 -7.36 12.94 8.96
CA TYR A 117 -7.08 12.92 7.57
C TYR A 117 -7.78 11.64 7.20
N ASN A 118 -8.95 11.76 6.56
CA ASN A 118 -9.51 10.69 5.75
C ASN A 118 -8.34 9.85 5.26
N LEU A 119 -8.28 8.55 5.57
CA LEU A 119 -7.09 7.70 5.37
C LEU A 119 -6.50 7.76 3.92
N ARG A 120 -7.19 8.42 3.00
CA ARG A 120 -6.71 8.84 1.67
C ARG A 120 -5.65 9.94 1.62
N SER A 121 -5.51 10.85 2.59
CA SER A 121 -4.82 12.14 2.32
C SER A 121 -3.43 12.36 2.93
N ARG A 122 -2.87 11.47 3.76
CA ARG A 122 -1.49 11.64 4.29
C ARG A 122 -0.55 10.44 4.22
N CYS A 123 -0.68 9.58 3.22
CA CYS A 123 0.51 9.02 2.58
C CYS A 123 1.12 10.08 1.63
N ARG A 124 1.66 11.18 2.16
CA ARG A 124 2.43 12.18 1.37
C ARG A 124 3.88 12.37 1.82
N ARG A 125 4.33 11.58 2.80
CA ARG A 125 5.75 11.27 3.05
C ARG A 125 6.01 9.77 3.06
N VAL A 126 5.21 9.04 2.29
CA VAL A 126 5.54 7.65 1.93
C VAL A 126 6.31 7.81 0.63
N ILE A 127 7.57 7.34 0.61
CA ILE A 127 8.28 6.93 -0.61
C ILE A 127 7.20 6.57 -1.62
N GLU A 128 7.01 7.33 -2.71
CA GLU A 128 5.93 7.02 -3.66
C GLU A 128 6.00 5.52 -3.88
N PRO A 129 5.02 4.72 -3.40
CA PRO A 129 5.14 3.29 -3.52
C PRO A 129 5.23 3.10 -5.02
N LYS A 130 6.37 2.62 -5.50
CA LYS A 130 6.63 2.46 -6.93
C LYS A 130 5.39 1.73 -7.43
N LYS A 131 4.53 2.45 -8.17
CA LYS A 131 3.22 1.91 -8.53
C LYS A 131 3.53 0.62 -9.25
N LEU A 132 3.11 -0.51 -8.65
CA LEU A 132 3.36 -1.81 -9.24
C LEU A 132 2.70 -1.76 -10.61
N LYS A 133 3.53 -1.79 -11.65
CA LYS A 133 3.03 -1.78 -13.01
C LYS A 133 2.39 -3.15 -13.22
N THR A 134 1.12 -3.13 -13.58
CA THR A 134 0.32 -4.31 -13.80
C THR A 134 -0.31 -4.24 -15.17
N HIS A 135 -0.65 -5.40 -15.72
CA HIS A 135 -1.40 -5.51 -16.95
C HIS A 135 -2.43 -6.63 -16.81
N VAL A 136 -3.40 -6.65 -17.73
CA VAL A 136 -4.47 -7.64 -17.75
C VAL A 136 -4.20 -8.58 -18.92
N ILE A 137 -4.20 -9.88 -18.63
CA ILE A 137 -4.06 -10.95 -19.61
C ILE A 137 -5.38 -11.70 -19.65
N VAL A 138 -5.91 -11.90 -20.85
CA VAL A 138 -7.11 -12.70 -21.09
C VAL A 138 -6.72 -13.93 -21.90
N LEU A 139 -6.93 -15.12 -21.32
CA LEU A 139 -6.67 -16.40 -21.97
C LEU A 139 -7.99 -17.15 -22.18
N HIS A 140 -8.07 -17.87 -23.28
CA HIS A 140 -9.05 -18.91 -23.51
C HIS A 140 -8.41 -20.25 -23.16
N VAL A 141 -9.01 -21.00 -22.24
CA VAL A 141 -8.50 -22.30 -21.80
C VAL A 141 -9.42 -23.41 -22.24
N SER A 142 -9.03 -24.08 -23.32
CA SER A 142 -9.74 -25.25 -23.82
C SER A 142 -9.69 -26.36 -22.78
N GLY A 143 -10.86 -26.90 -22.42
CA GLY A 143 -10.96 -27.94 -21.39
C GLY A 143 -11.33 -27.44 -19.99
N LEU A 144 -11.61 -26.14 -19.83
CA LEU A 144 -12.12 -25.59 -18.56
C LEU A 144 -13.56 -26.06 -18.29
N LEU A 145 -13.68 -27.08 -17.45
CA LEU A 145 -14.94 -27.64 -16.93
C LEU A 145 -15.12 -27.29 -15.44
N PRO A 146 -16.36 -27.33 -14.91
CA PRO A 146 -16.62 -27.05 -13.49
C PRO A 146 -15.84 -27.98 -12.54
N GLU A 147 -15.59 -29.23 -12.95
CA GLU A 147 -14.81 -30.21 -12.18
C GLU A 147 -13.33 -29.84 -12.11
N THR A 148 -12.78 -29.40 -13.25
CA THR A 148 -11.35 -29.08 -13.39
C THR A 148 -10.99 -27.65 -12.96
N ARG A 149 -12.00 -26.82 -12.68
CA ARG A 149 -11.82 -25.41 -12.28
C ARG A 149 -10.93 -25.26 -11.05
N ALA A 150 -11.16 -26.08 -10.03
CA ALA A 150 -10.44 -25.98 -8.75
C ALA A 150 -8.94 -26.29 -8.90
N GLU A 151 -8.59 -27.24 -9.77
CA GLU A 151 -7.21 -27.61 -10.07
C GLU A 151 -6.48 -26.49 -10.81
N LEU A 152 -7.13 -25.90 -11.81
CA LEU A 152 -6.59 -24.76 -12.54
C LEU A 152 -6.41 -23.52 -11.65
N GLU A 153 -7.39 -23.25 -10.78
CA GLU A 153 -7.32 -22.16 -9.81
C GLU A 153 -6.14 -22.35 -8.85
N ALA A 154 -5.96 -23.55 -8.31
CA ALA A 154 -4.85 -23.89 -7.42
C ALA A 154 -3.48 -23.74 -8.12
N THR A 155 -3.41 -24.08 -9.41
CA THR A 155 -2.21 -23.92 -10.22
C THR A 155 -1.86 -22.45 -10.44
N LEU A 156 -2.84 -21.64 -10.85
CA LEU A 156 -2.64 -20.23 -11.16
C LEU A 156 -2.29 -19.40 -9.92
N ILE A 157 -2.89 -19.68 -8.76
CA ILE A 157 -2.58 -18.97 -7.50
C ILE A 157 -1.13 -19.16 -7.06
N ARG A 158 -0.47 -20.25 -7.48
CA ARG A 158 0.96 -20.50 -7.17
C ARG A 158 1.91 -19.65 -8.02
N ILE A 159 1.44 -19.02 -9.09
CA ILE A 159 2.28 -18.20 -9.96
C ILE A 159 2.60 -16.87 -9.25
N GLU A 160 3.89 -16.65 -8.99
CA GLU A 160 4.36 -15.40 -8.40
C GLU A 160 4.07 -14.21 -9.32
N GLY A 161 3.40 -13.20 -8.78
CA GLY A 161 3.03 -11.99 -9.52
C GLY A 161 1.62 -11.99 -10.12
N LEU A 162 0.80 -13.03 -9.85
CA LEU A 162 -0.64 -12.98 -10.04
C LEU A 162 -1.30 -12.13 -8.93
N ILE A 163 -2.20 -11.21 -9.31
CA ILE A 163 -2.84 -10.26 -8.38
C ILE A 163 -4.33 -10.55 -8.25
N SER A 164 -5.00 -10.81 -9.37
CA SER A 164 -6.41 -11.18 -9.38
C SER A 164 -6.69 -12.16 -10.50
N LEU A 165 -7.56 -13.11 -10.24
CA LEU A 165 -7.98 -14.16 -11.16
C LEU A 165 -9.51 -14.18 -11.21
N VAL A 166 -10.05 -14.20 -12.42
CA VAL A 166 -11.47 -14.44 -12.68
C VAL A 166 -11.57 -15.58 -13.68
N LEU A 167 -12.25 -16.64 -13.27
CA LEU A 167 -12.49 -17.84 -14.07
C LEU A 167 -13.94 -17.84 -14.53
N ASP A 168 -14.14 -17.80 -15.84
CA ASP A 168 -15.44 -17.92 -16.50
C ASP A 168 -15.51 -19.30 -17.17
N VAL A 169 -16.23 -20.21 -16.54
CA VAL A 169 -16.41 -21.59 -17.02
C VAL A 169 -17.34 -21.63 -18.24
N GLU A 170 -18.29 -20.71 -18.36
CA GLU A 170 -19.27 -20.70 -19.46
C GLU A 170 -18.58 -20.41 -20.79
N HIS A 171 -17.66 -19.44 -20.80
CA HIS A 171 -16.92 -19.05 -22.00
C HIS A 171 -15.53 -19.66 -22.09
N GLN A 172 -15.15 -20.52 -21.16
CA GLN A 172 -13.78 -21.07 -21.05
C GLN A 172 -12.71 -19.96 -21.01
N ARG A 173 -13.02 -18.85 -20.33
CA ARG A 173 -12.20 -17.64 -20.32
C ARG A 173 -11.61 -17.39 -18.95
N ILE A 174 -10.37 -16.93 -18.96
CA ILE A 174 -9.63 -16.57 -17.76
C ILE A 174 -9.13 -15.15 -17.92
N THR A 175 -9.51 -14.30 -16.98
CA THR A 175 -9.02 -12.91 -16.92
C THR A 175 -8.14 -12.77 -15.69
N MET A 176 -6.88 -12.44 -15.92
CA MET A 176 -5.88 -12.29 -14.86
C MET A 176 -5.30 -10.88 -14.88
N ARG A 177 -5.10 -10.32 -13.68
CA ARG A 177 -4.23 -9.15 -13.50
C ARG A 177 -2.91 -9.62 -12.95
N THR A 178 -1.83 -9.29 -13.63
CA THR A 178 -0.48 -9.71 -13.27
C THR A 178 0.48 -8.53 -13.24
N LEU A 179 1.59 -8.70 -12.53
CA LEU A 179 2.74 -7.82 -12.61
C LEU A 179 3.33 -7.87 -14.04
N VAL A 180 3.98 -6.79 -14.47
CA VAL A 180 4.55 -6.66 -15.84
C VAL A 180 5.63 -7.69 -16.17
N ASN A 181 6.26 -8.31 -15.17
CA ASN A 181 7.24 -9.39 -15.37
C ASN A 181 6.61 -10.73 -15.77
N VAL A 182 5.33 -10.96 -15.46
CA VAL A 182 4.64 -12.22 -15.77
C VAL A 182 4.05 -12.14 -17.17
N THR A 183 4.58 -12.94 -18.10
CA THR A 183 4.08 -12.97 -19.49
C THR A 183 2.98 -14.02 -19.68
N ALA A 184 2.14 -13.83 -20.70
CA ALA A 184 1.10 -14.80 -21.04
C ALA A 184 1.67 -16.19 -21.36
N LYS A 185 2.88 -16.28 -21.94
CA LYS A 185 3.57 -17.54 -22.25
C LYS A 185 3.88 -18.34 -21.00
N CYS A 186 4.48 -17.70 -20.00
CA CYS A 186 4.81 -18.34 -18.72
C CYS A 186 3.57 -18.92 -18.03
N ILE A 187 2.43 -18.22 -18.11
CA ILE A 187 1.16 -18.73 -17.56
C ILE A 187 0.64 -19.92 -18.38
N ALA A 188 0.73 -19.86 -19.71
CA ALA A 188 0.30 -20.96 -20.57
C ALA A 188 1.13 -22.24 -20.37
N GLU A 189 2.45 -22.10 -20.23
CA GLU A 189 3.37 -23.19 -19.87
C GLU A 189 3.02 -23.78 -18.51
N ALA A 190 2.80 -22.94 -17.49
CA ALA A 190 2.42 -23.40 -16.16
C ALA A 190 1.08 -24.17 -16.14
N ILE A 191 0.13 -23.78 -17.00
CA ILE A 191 -1.12 -24.53 -17.18
C ILE A 191 -0.81 -25.89 -17.82
N GLN A 192 -0.07 -25.91 -18.92
CA GLN A 192 0.23 -27.14 -19.66
C GLN A 192 1.04 -28.16 -18.86
N GLU A 193 1.97 -27.72 -18.01
CA GLU A 193 2.77 -28.61 -17.17
C GLU A 193 1.97 -29.24 -16.02
N ASN A 194 1.03 -28.49 -15.44
CA ASN A 194 0.30 -28.93 -14.25
C ASN A 194 -1.08 -29.54 -14.56
N THR A 195 -1.61 -29.34 -15.76
CA THR A 195 -2.91 -29.90 -16.17
C THR A 195 -2.77 -30.71 -17.45
N GLN A 196 -3.22 -31.96 -17.40
CA GLN A 196 -3.04 -32.92 -18.50
C GLN A 196 -3.96 -32.65 -19.71
N ASN A 197 -5.09 -31.97 -19.51
CA ASN A 197 -6.16 -31.83 -20.50
C ASN A 197 -6.51 -30.37 -20.84
N MET A 198 -5.67 -29.39 -20.48
CA MET A 198 -5.96 -27.98 -20.74
C MET A 198 -4.95 -27.33 -21.68
N GLU A 199 -5.46 -26.54 -22.63
CA GLU A 199 -4.63 -25.74 -23.54
C GLU A 199 -5.00 -24.27 -23.42
N ALA A 200 -4.02 -23.41 -23.12
CA ALA A 200 -4.23 -21.98 -22.98
C ALA A 200 -3.85 -21.22 -24.27
N ARG A 201 -4.77 -20.39 -24.77
CA ARG A 201 -4.58 -19.52 -25.95
C ARG A 201 -4.83 -18.07 -25.58
N LEU A 202 -4.00 -17.15 -26.07
CA LEU A 202 -4.16 -15.72 -25.83
C LEU A 202 -5.31 -15.15 -26.63
N VAL A 203 -6.22 -14.44 -25.98
CA VAL A 203 -7.30 -13.71 -26.64
C VAL A 203 -6.78 -12.34 -27.06
N THR A 204 -6.71 -12.08 -28.36
CA THR A 204 -6.32 -10.78 -28.93
C THR A 204 -7.44 -10.23 -29.80
N ARG A 205 -7.53 -8.89 -29.90
CA ARG A 205 -8.49 -8.20 -30.76
C ARG A 205 -7.80 -7.51 -31.92
N ASN A 206 -8.37 -7.65 -33.12
CA ASN A 206 -7.91 -6.94 -34.31
C ASN A 206 -8.46 -5.50 -34.33
N LYS A 207 -7.99 -4.67 -35.28
CA LYS A 207 -8.46 -3.30 -35.54
C LYS A 207 -9.98 -3.19 -35.76
N TYR A 208 -10.61 -4.28 -36.20
CA TYR A 208 -12.06 -4.39 -36.40
C TYR A 208 -12.82 -4.97 -35.19
N ASN A 209 -12.20 -5.03 -34.00
CA ASN A 209 -12.75 -5.62 -32.77
C ASN A 209 -13.11 -7.12 -32.87
N GLN A 210 -12.61 -7.82 -33.89
CA GLN A 210 -12.75 -9.27 -34.01
C GLN A 210 -11.75 -9.97 -33.08
N GLU A 211 -12.23 -10.92 -32.29
CA GLU A 211 -11.41 -11.71 -31.37
C GLU A 211 -10.76 -12.89 -32.11
N PHE A 212 -9.47 -13.07 -31.92
CA PHE A 212 -8.73 -14.23 -32.43
C PHE A 212 -7.85 -14.83 -31.33
N LEU A 213 -7.67 -16.14 -31.41
CA LEU A 213 -6.93 -16.93 -30.43
C LEU A 213 -5.51 -17.18 -30.94
N VAL A 214 -4.51 -16.75 -30.18
CA VAL A 214 -3.10 -16.98 -30.50
C VAL A 214 -2.57 -18.09 -29.61
N LYS A 215 -2.04 -19.17 -30.20
CA LYS A 215 -1.37 -20.24 -29.44
C LYS A 215 -0.08 -19.69 -28.83
N LEU A 216 0.14 -19.97 -27.55
CA LEU A 216 1.28 -19.43 -26.79
C LEU A 216 2.44 -20.42 -26.66
N THR A 217 2.13 -21.72 -26.55
CA THR A 217 3.14 -22.78 -26.52
C THR A 217 3.66 -23.05 -27.93
N SER A 218 4.98 -22.97 -28.08
CA SER A 218 5.66 -23.31 -29.33
C SER A 218 5.96 -24.80 -29.33
N GLU A 219 5.18 -25.57 -30.08
CA GLU A 219 5.84 -26.62 -30.86
C GLU A 219 6.64 -25.89 -31.94
N GLU A 220 7.91 -26.22 -32.07
CA GLU A 220 8.85 -25.64 -33.02
C GLU A 220 8.23 -25.54 -34.43
N ASN A 221 8.42 -24.41 -35.11
CA ASN A 221 8.44 -24.27 -36.57
C ASN A 221 7.57 -25.28 -37.37
N GLY A 222 6.27 -25.26 -37.17
CA GLY A 222 5.34 -25.77 -38.17
C GLY A 222 5.00 -24.64 -39.11
N GLU A 223 5.64 -24.60 -40.28
CA GLU A 223 5.11 -23.86 -41.43
C GLU A 223 3.60 -24.09 -41.48
N SER A 224 2.82 -23.01 -41.43
CA SER A 224 1.44 -23.06 -41.87
C SER A 224 1.43 -23.20 -43.39
N ASN A 225 1.83 -24.39 -43.87
CA ASN A 225 1.68 -24.89 -45.23
C ASN A 225 0.48 -25.85 -45.25
N ASP A 226 -0.67 -25.37 -44.77
CA ASP A 226 -1.96 -26.05 -44.96
C ASP A 226 -2.92 -25.11 -45.71
N PHE A 227 -2.37 -24.37 -46.68
CA PHE A 227 -3.15 -23.93 -47.83
C PHE A 227 -3.12 -25.07 -48.85
N PRO A 228 -4.26 -25.50 -49.41
CA PRO A 228 -4.26 -26.52 -50.46
C PRO A 228 -3.37 -26.04 -51.60
N GLU A 229 -2.48 -26.93 -52.05
CA GLU A 229 -1.57 -26.72 -53.17
C GLU A 229 -2.39 -26.34 -54.41
N TYR A 230 -2.44 -25.04 -54.71
CA TYR A 230 -3.04 -24.57 -55.94
C TYR A 230 -2.23 -25.13 -57.11
N LEU A 231 -2.95 -25.60 -58.14
CA LEU A 231 -2.35 -26.16 -59.36
C LEU A 231 -1.22 -25.25 -59.88
N PRO A 232 -0.09 -25.82 -60.34
CA PRO A 232 0.92 -25.04 -61.04
C PRO A 232 0.31 -24.54 -62.36
N GLU A 233 0.11 -23.23 -62.46
CA GLU A 233 -0.03 -22.58 -63.76
C GLU A 233 1.38 -22.45 -64.35
N ASP A 234 1.60 -23.12 -65.48
CA ASP A 234 2.84 -23.11 -66.25
C ASP A 234 3.29 -21.68 -66.61
N ASP A 235 4.59 -21.43 -66.46
CA ASP A 235 5.45 -20.42 -67.10
C ASP A 235 4.79 -19.18 -67.73
N ASP A 236 5.15 -17.98 -67.23
CA ASP A 236 6.09 -17.07 -67.93
C ASP A 236 5.95 -15.59 -67.53
N ASN A 237 7.13 -14.94 -67.46
CA ASN A 237 7.42 -13.53 -67.76
C ASN A 237 7.22 -12.41 -66.70
N GLN A 238 8.39 -11.86 -66.37
CA GLN A 238 8.77 -10.43 -66.37
C GLN A 238 8.70 -9.62 -65.07
N GLU A 239 9.92 -9.30 -64.63
CA GLU A 239 10.39 -8.10 -63.94
C GLU A 239 9.54 -6.84 -64.25
N ASP A 240 9.02 -6.17 -63.21
CA ASP A 240 9.51 -4.84 -62.80
C ASP A 240 8.62 -4.16 -61.73
N GLN A 241 9.31 -3.68 -60.68
CA GLN A 241 9.09 -2.41 -59.99
C GLN A 241 7.76 -2.13 -59.24
N LYS A 242 7.79 -2.09 -57.89
CA LYS A 242 7.79 -0.84 -57.09
C LYS A 242 7.51 -1.02 -55.58
N GLU A 243 8.29 -0.23 -54.82
CA GLU A 243 7.91 0.52 -53.60
C GLU A 243 7.94 -0.13 -52.20
N GLY A 244 8.82 0.43 -51.36
CA GLY A 244 8.57 0.74 -49.94
C GLY A 244 8.88 -0.37 -48.92
N VAL A 245 10.07 -0.45 -48.33
CA VAL A 245 10.44 0.20 -47.04
C VAL A 245 9.20 0.35 -46.12
N VAL A 246 9.09 -0.28 -44.94
CA VAL A 246 9.75 0.12 -43.69
C VAL A 246 9.45 -0.93 -42.60
N SER A 247 10.51 -1.47 -42.00
CA SER A 247 10.66 -1.79 -40.56
C SER A 247 9.38 -2.01 -39.72
N LEU A 248 9.08 -3.27 -39.42
CA LEU A 248 8.05 -3.76 -38.48
C LEU A 248 8.34 -3.44 -36.99
N LEU A 249 9.09 -2.38 -36.70
CA LEU A 249 9.44 -1.94 -35.33
C LEU A 249 8.84 -0.58 -34.96
N THR A 250 8.07 0.07 -35.84
CA THR A 250 7.52 1.42 -35.61
C THR A 250 6.05 1.44 -35.15
N GLY A 251 5.41 0.27 -35.00
CA GLY A 251 3.99 0.17 -34.62
C GLY A 251 3.67 0.44 -33.15
N LEU A 252 4.67 0.57 -32.27
CA LEU A 252 4.48 0.70 -30.82
C LEU A 252 4.49 2.15 -30.29
N LYS A 253 4.46 3.17 -31.17
CA LYS A 253 4.51 4.59 -30.76
C LYS A 253 3.33 5.48 -31.16
N GLN A 254 2.24 4.93 -31.71
CA GLN A 254 1.05 5.73 -32.09
C GLN A 254 -0.24 5.27 -31.40
N SER A 255 -0.27 5.27 -30.06
CA SER A 255 -1.51 5.11 -29.30
C SER A 255 -1.55 6.00 -28.06
N ALA A 256 -1.12 7.25 -28.21
CA ALA A 256 -1.18 8.27 -27.15
C ALA A 256 -2.34 9.28 -27.32
N SER A 257 -3.21 9.14 -28.33
CA SER A 257 -4.28 10.11 -28.62
C SER A 257 -5.72 9.63 -28.34
N THR A 258 -5.94 8.37 -27.95
CA THR A 258 -7.30 7.82 -27.77
C THR A 258 -7.78 7.79 -26.31
N ILE A 259 -6.97 8.29 -25.37
CA ILE A 259 -7.21 8.18 -23.92
C ILE A 259 -8.30 9.13 -23.40
N TYR A 260 -8.79 10.06 -24.21
CA TYR A 260 -9.77 11.07 -23.79
C TYR A 260 -11.23 10.80 -24.19
N LYS A 261 -11.52 9.72 -24.94
CA LYS A 261 -12.90 9.40 -25.36
C LYS A 261 -13.57 8.30 -24.54
N SER A 262 -12.79 7.47 -23.83
CA SER A 262 -13.32 6.28 -23.13
C SER A 262 -13.91 6.56 -21.75
N THR A 263 -13.76 7.78 -21.20
CA THR A 263 -14.27 8.13 -19.86
C THR A 263 -15.69 8.71 -19.86
N ALA A 264 -16.25 9.06 -21.02
CA ALA A 264 -17.60 9.61 -21.11
C ALA A 264 -18.69 8.52 -21.03
N GLU A 265 -18.45 7.35 -21.62
CA GLU A 265 -19.43 6.24 -21.62
C GLU A 265 -19.54 5.55 -20.23
N PHE A 266 -18.47 5.55 -19.45
CA PHE A 266 -18.46 4.95 -18.11
C PHE A 266 -19.27 5.77 -17.08
N LEU A 267 -19.32 7.10 -17.23
CA LEU A 267 -20.14 7.96 -16.37
C LEU A 267 -21.62 7.94 -16.76
N HIS A 268 -21.95 7.72 -18.04
CA HIS A 268 -23.34 7.70 -18.47
C HIS A 268 -24.09 6.44 -17.99
N ASN A 269 -23.42 5.28 -17.93
CA ASN A 269 -24.04 4.02 -17.54
C ASN A 269 -24.02 3.73 -16.02
N SER A 270 -23.46 4.62 -15.19
CA SER A 270 -23.35 4.41 -13.74
C SER A 270 -24.48 5.06 -12.90
N PHE A 271 -25.47 5.70 -13.55
CA PHE A 271 -26.62 6.29 -12.87
C PHE A 271 -27.94 5.87 -13.53
N TYR A 272 -28.38 4.65 -13.26
CA TYR A 272 -29.79 4.31 -13.19
C TYR A 272 -30.03 3.51 -11.91
N TRP A 273 -30.98 4.01 -11.12
CA TRP A 273 -31.60 3.39 -9.96
C TRP A 273 -32.60 2.32 -10.41
#